data_AF-A0A822E6B8-F1
#
_entry.id   AF-A0A822E6B8-F1
#
_cell.length_a   1.000
_cell.length_b   1.000
_cell.length_c   1.000
_cell.angle_alpha   90.00
_cell.angle_beta   90.00
_cell.angle_gamma   90.00
#
_symmetry.space_group_name_H-M   'P 1'
#
loop_
_entity.id
_entity.type
_entity.pdbx_description
1 polymer ?
#
loop_
_entity_poly.entity_id
_entity_poly.type
_entity_poly.pdbx_seq_one_letter_code
_entity_poly.pdbx_strand_id
1 'polypeptide(L)'
;MKLSFCLDTDSTYINFSVPYFQEGYVHYVVDAVFSLVIAIQKLVDEKCLNSSTIKSLCNEFYPFDGIRLLSILRNLSFRNDLSRRNIKFTPNGDGIETYDIFQYQIINSTKTLDYFTIGEYSDSDLTNE
;
A
#
# COMPACT_ATOMS: atom_id res chain seq x y z
N MET A 1 16.91 3.81 10.04
CA MET A 1 15.97 2.69 10.24
C MET A 1 16.17 1.73 9.08
N LYS A 2 16.75 0.55 9.33
CA LYS A 2 17.09 -0.44 8.30
C LYS A 2 15.95 -1.46 8.32
N LEU A 3 15.06 -1.38 7.33
CA LEU A 3 13.98 -2.36 7.15
C LEU A 3 14.59 -3.62 6.52
N SER A 4 14.64 -4.71 7.27
CA SER A 4 14.93 -6.04 6.71
C SER A 4 13.62 -6.69 6.33
N PHE A 5 13.42 -6.96 5.05
CA PHE A 5 12.37 -7.84 4.56
C PHE A 5 12.94 -9.26 4.36
N CYS A 6 12.09 -10.25 4.55
CA CYS A 6 12.38 -11.64 4.86
C CYS A 6 13.43 -12.31 3.96
N LEU A 7 14.33 -13.06 4.60
CA LEU A 7 15.08 -14.16 3.97
C LEU A 7 14.88 -15.40 4.83
N ASP A 8 14.90 -16.55 4.15
CA ASP A 8 14.88 -17.92 4.70
C ASP A 8 15.33 -18.03 6.16
N THR A 9 14.52 -18.72 6.95
CA THR A 9 14.67 -18.88 8.41
C THR A 9 15.93 -19.61 8.87
N ASP A 10 16.81 -20.05 7.97
CA ASP A 10 18.02 -20.82 8.28
C ASP A 10 19.35 -20.16 7.90
N SER A 11 19.34 -18.99 7.25
CA SER A 11 20.59 -18.28 6.89
C SER A 11 20.60 -16.84 7.42
N THR A 12 21.52 -16.56 8.33
CA THR A 12 21.80 -15.20 8.84
C THR A 12 22.50 -14.30 7.82
N TYR A 13 22.77 -14.80 6.60
CA TYR A 13 23.46 -14.07 5.54
C TYR A 13 22.64 -14.02 4.25
N ILE A 14 22.59 -12.83 3.66
CA ILE A 14 22.04 -12.61 2.32
C ILE A 14 22.97 -13.28 1.31
N ASN A 15 22.47 -14.30 0.61
CA ASN A 15 23.22 -14.93 -0.46
C ASN A 15 23.16 -14.04 -1.72
N PHE A 16 24.20 -13.25 -1.96
CA PHE A 16 24.32 -12.38 -3.14
C PHE A 16 24.53 -13.13 -4.47
N SER A 17 24.71 -14.45 -4.43
CA SER A 17 24.86 -15.29 -5.62
C SER A 17 23.52 -15.65 -6.26
N VAL A 18 22.41 -15.42 -5.55
CA VAL A 18 21.04 -15.62 -6.05
C VAL A 18 20.46 -14.26 -6.40
N PRO A 19 19.83 -14.08 -7.58
CA PRO A 19 19.14 -12.84 -7.89
C PRO A 19 18.03 -12.57 -6.87
N TYR A 20 17.92 -11.32 -6.43
CA TYR A 20 16.85 -10.89 -5.54
C TYR A 20 15.52 -10.88 -6.28
N PHE A 21 14.54 -11.61 -5.74
CA PHE A 21 13.15 -11.53 -6.17
C PHE A 21 12.36 -10.73 -5.14
N GLN A 22 11.83 -9.60 -5.56
CA GLN A 22 10.99 -8.76 -4.71
C GLN A 22 9.67 -9.49 -4.42
N GLU A 23 9.32 -9.59 -3.14
CA GLU A 23 7.99 -10.05 -2.72
C GLU A 23 6.89 -9.21 -3.40
N GLY A 24 6.00 -9.89 -4.11
CA GLY A 24 4.97 -9.27 -4.95
C GLY A 24 3.97 -8.46 -4.15
N TYR A 25 3.74 -8.82 -2.89
CA TYR A 25 2.75 -8.17 -2.01
C TYR A 25 3.32 -7.01 -1.16
N VAL A 26 4.61 -6.68 -1.29
CA VAL A 26 5.27 -5.67 -0.43
C VAL A 26 4.58 -4.30 -0.49
N HIS A 27 4.01 -3.96 -1.64
CA HIS A 27 3.32 -2.70 -1.84
C HIS A 27 2.09 -2.53 -0.93
N TYR A 28 1.46 -3.61 -0.49
CA TYR A 28 0.29 -3.55 0.40
C TYR A 28 0.71 -3.16 1.81
N VAL A 29 1.89 -3.62 2.24
CA VAL A 29 2.48 -3.22 3.52
C VAL A 29 2.82 -1.73 3.49
N VAL A 30 3.40 -1.25 2.38
CA VAL A 30 3.70 0.18 2.19
C VAL A 30 2.41 1.01 2.25
N ASP A 31 1.39 0.64 1.49
CA ASP A 31 0.12 1.37 1.45
C ASP A 31 -0.60 1.40 2.80
N ALA A 32 -0.58 0.30 3.55
CA ALA A 32 -1.17 0.22 4.89
C ALA A 32 -0.49 1.19 5.86
N VAL A 33 0.85 1.23 5.86
CA VAL A 33 1.62 2.14 6.72
C VAL A 33 1.38 3.60 6.32
N PHE A 34 1.40 3.91 5.03
CA PHE A 34 1.12 5.27 4.54
C PHE A 34 -0.29 5.73 4.90
N SER A 35 -1.29 4.86 4.78
CA SER A 35 -2.68 5.17 5.15
C SER A 35 -2.80 5.59 6.61
N LEU A 36 -2.11 4.86 7.51
CA LEU A 36 -2.10 5.19 8.93
C LEU A 36 -1.38 6.51 9.21
N VAL A 37 -0.22 6.73 8.59
CA VAL A 37 0.56 7.97 8.76
C VAL A 37 -0.25 9.20 8.32
N ILE A 38 -0.89 9.13 7.16
CA ILE A 38 -1.70 10.24 6.64
C ILE A 38 -2.93 10.48 7.53
N ALA A 39 -3.59 9.42 8.01
CA ALA A 39 -4.73 9.56 8.89
C ALA A 39 -4.37 10.16 10.26
N ILE A 40 -3.25 9.74 10.84
CA ILE A 40 -2.71 10.33 12.08
C ILE A 40 -2.33 11.78 11.85
N GLN A 41 -1.67 12.11 10.74
CA GLN A 41 -1.31 13.50 10.41
C GLN A 41 -2.56 14.38 10.34
N LYS A 42 -3.62 13.93 9.66
CA LYS A 42 -4.90 14.66 9.62
C LYS A 42 -5.52 14.84 11.01
N LEU A 43 -5.45 13.81 11.86
CA LEU A 43 -5.96 13.90 13.23
C LEU A 43 -5.16 14.89 14.08
N VAL A 44 -3.83 14.88 13.95
CA VAL A 44 -2.94 15.85 14.60
C VAL A 44 -3.25 17.25 14.10
N ASP A 45 -3.39 17.43 12.79
CA ASP A 45 -3.72 18.72 12.20
C ASP A 45 -5.04 19.23 12.77
N GLU A 46 -6.11 18.41 12.79
CA GLU A 46 -7.42 18.78 13.36
C GLU A 46 -7.38 19.18 14.83
N LYS A 47 -6.63 18.45 15.67
CA LYS A 47 -6.59 18.69 17.12
C LYS A 47 -5.62 19.80 17.51
N CYS A 48 -4.57 20.01 16.74
CA CYS A 48 -3.45 20.90 17.07
C CYS A 48 -3.42 22.21 16.26
N LEU A 49 -4.49 22.55 15.51
CA LEU A 49 -4.59 23.73 14.61
C LEU A 49 -4.10 25.07 15.22
N ASN A 50 -4.09 25.21 16.55
CA ASN A 50 -3.75 26.45 17.26
C ASN A 50 -2.41 26.41 18.01
N SER A 51 -1.67 25.31 17.95
CA SER A 51 -0.36 25.22 18.60
C SER A 51 0.70 25.83 17.70
N SER A 52 1.10 27.08 18.00
CA SER A 52 2.17 27.84 17.35
C SER A 52 3.57 27.25 17.57
N THR A 53 3.68 25.96 17.90
CA THR A 53 4.94 25.29 18.22
C THR A 53 5.13 24.05 17.35
N ILE A 54 6.16 24.14 16.52
CA ILE A 54 6.87 23.09 15.78
C ILE A 54 6.59 21.66 16.31
N LYS A 55 6.01 20.81 15.44
CA LYS A 55 6.24 19.36 15.27
C LYS A 55 6.30 18.46 16.53
N SER A 56 5.64 18.81 17.63
CA SER A 56 5.45 17.93 18.78
C SER A 56 3.96 17.62 18.96
N LEU A 57 3.65 16.42 19.45
CA LEU A 57 2.28 16.00 19.73
C LEU A 57 1.70 16.97 20.78
N CYS A 58 0.67 17.74 20.41
CA CYS A 58 0.06 18.72 21.32
C CYS A 58 -0.68 18.02 22.47
N ASN A 59 -0.90 18.72 23.60
CA ASN A 59 -1.59 18.15 24.75
C ASN A 59 -3.03 17.74 24.40
N GLU A 60 -3.64 18.44 23.44
CA GLU A 60 -4.99 18.21 22.93
C GLU A 60 -5.11 16.91 22.13
N PHE A 61 -3.99 16.32 21.72
CA PHE A 61 -3.98 14.98 21.13
C PHE A 61 -4.23 13.87 22.16
N TYR A 62 -4.08 14.19 23.46
CA TYR A 62 -4.35 13.26 24.55
C TYR A 62 -5.68 13.62 25.26
N PRO A 63 -6.60 12.66 25.45
CA PRO A 63 -6.51 11.25 25.07
C PRO A 63 -6.66 11.03 23.56
N PHE A 64 -6.02 9.97 23.05
CA PHE A 64 -6.08 9.60 21.65
C PHE A 64 -7.51 9.21 21.22
N ASP A 65 -8.04 9.89 20.20
CA ASP A 65 -9.40 9.71 19.71
C ASP A 65 -9.45 8.67 18.58
N GLY A 66 -9.51 7.39 18.96
CA GLY A 66 -9.54 6.27 18.00
C GLY A 66 -10.79 6.23 17.12
N ILE A 67 -11.93 6.72 17.63
CA ILE A 67 -13.18 6.80 16.85
C ILE A 67 -13.02 7.84 15.75
N ARG A 68 -12.43 9.01 16.07
CA ARG A 68 -12.12 10.01 15.05
C ARG A 68 -11.08 9.50 14.04
N LEU A 69 -10.02 8.82 14.48
CA LEU A 69 -9.06 8.22 13.56
C LEU A 69 -9.74 7.24 12.58
N LEU A 70 -10.59 6.36 13.09
CA LEU A 70 -11.33 5.40 12.25
C LEU A 70 -12.20 6.13 11.21
N SER A 71 -12.87 7.21 11.62
CA SER A 71 -13.66 8.04 10.69
C SER A 71 -12.78 8.67 9.60
N ILE A 72 -11.56 9.11 9.93
CA ILE A 72 -10.61 9.65 8.95
C ILE A 72 -10.13 8.56 8.01
N LEU A 73 -9.76 7.38 8.52
CA LEU A 73 -9.32 6.23 7.71
C LEU A 73 -10.39 5.81 6.70
N ARG A 74 -11.67 5.70 7.12
CA ARG A 74 -12.78 5.32 6.21
C ARG A 74 -13.01 6.31 5.08
N ASN A 75 -12.72 7.59 5.30
CA ASN A 75 -12.89 8.66 4.30
C ASN A 75 -11.57 9.03 3.60
N LEU A 76 -10.51 8.22 3.79
CA LEU A 76 -9.21 8.51 3.23
C LEU A 76 -9.19 8.19 1.74
N SER A 77 -8.66 9.12 0.95
CA SER A 77 -8.37 8.94 -0.48
C SER A 77 -7.09 9.68 -0.82
N PHE A 78 -6.10 8.97 -1.37
CA PHE A 78 -4.83 9.54 -1.79
C PHE A 78 -4.15 8.68 -2.87
N ARG A 79 -3.25 9.28 -3.63
CA ARG A 79 -2.36 8.55 -4.54
C ARG A 79 -1.05 8.25 -3.82
N ASN A 80 -0.65 6.97 -3.80
CA ASN A 80 0.67 6.58 -3.32
C ASN A 80 1.62 6.44 -4.51
N ASP A 81 2.58 7.34 -4.62
CA ASP A 81 3.53 7.33 -5.74
C ASP A 81 4.49 6.12 -5.70
N LEU A 82 4.75 5.55 -4.51
CA LEU A 82 5.63 4.38 -4.37
C LEU A 82 4.99 3.10 -4.93
N SER A 83 3.71 2.89 -4.62
CA SER A 83 2.95 1.75 -5.16
C SER A 83 2.28 2.08 -6.51
N ARG A 84 2.31 3.36 -6.93
CA ARG A 84 1.66 3.91 -8.13
C ARG A 84 0.14 3.70 -8.18
N ARG A 85 -0.51 3.60 -7.00
CA ARG A 85 -1.95 3.32 -6.88
C ARG A 85 -2.72 4.43 -6.19
N ASN A 86 -4.01 4.48 -6.49
CA ASN A 86 -4.96 5.30 -5.75
C ASN A 86 -5.54 4.45 -4.61
N ILE A 87 -5.33 4.89 -3.38
CA ILE A 87 -5.77 4.21 -2.16
C ILE A 87 -7.03 4.90 -1.67
N LYS A 88 -8.12 4.15 -1.58
CA LYS A 88 -9.36 4.52 -0.88
C LYS A 88 -9.98 3.26 -0.27
N PHE A 89 -10.90 3.47 0.66
CA PHE A 89 -11.59 2.39 1.35
C PHE A 89 -13.08 2.40 1.03
N THR A 90 -13.69 1.22 0.98
CA THR A 90 -15.15 1.07 0.91
C THR A 90 -15.80 1.53 2.21
N PRO A 91 -17.12 1.74 2.24
CA PRO A 91 -17.82 2.03 3.49
C PRO A 91 -17.60 1.00 4.59
N ASN A 92 -17.26 -0.25 4.24
CA ASN A 92 -16.94 -1.33 5.20
C ASN A 92 -15.49 -1.28 5.70
N GLY A 93 -14.61 -0.54 5.03
CA GLY A 93 -13.19 -0.43 5.37
C GLY A 93 -12.27 -1.28 4.49
N ASP A 94 -12.80 -1.92 3.44
CA ASP A 94 -12.00 -2.74 2.52
C ASP A 94 -11.27 -1.85 1.51
N GLY A 95 -10.11 -2.29 1.01
CA GLY A 95 -9.48 -1.64 -0.14
C GLY A 95 -10.30 -1.85 -1.42
N ILE A 96 -10.04 -1.05 -2.46
CA ILE A 96 -10.62 -1.32 -3.79
C ILE A 96 -10.07 -2.64 -4.33
N GLU A 97 -10.94 -3.40 -4.97
CA GLU A 97 -10.58 -4.57 -5.77
C GLU A 97 -9.80 -4.15 -7.03
N THR A 98 -8.60 -4.70 -7.20
CA THR A 98 -7.75 -4.52 -8.37
C THR A 98 -7.16 -5.87 -8.78
N TYR A 99 -7.28 -6.24 -10.06
CA TYR A 99 -6.77 -7.51 -10.58
C TYR A 99 -6.07 -7.31 -11.92
N ASP A 100 -4.93 -7.95 -12.09
CA ASP A 100 -4.29 -8.13 -13.39
C ASP A 100 -4.89 -9.37 -14.05
N ILE A 101 -5.28 -9.27 -15.32
CA ILE A 101 -5.90 -10.35 -16.07
C ILE A 101 -4.85 -10.95 -17.00
N PHE A 102 -4.63 -12.25 -16.84
CA PHE A 102 -3.64 -12.99 -17.61
C PHE A 102 -4.29 -13.97 -18.57
N GLN A 103 -3.65 -14.15 -19.72
CA GLN A 103 -3.91 -15.25 -20.64
C GLN A 103 -2.66 -16.10 -20.82
N TYR A 104 -2.83 -17.40 -20.74
CA TYR A 104 -1.77 -18.36 -21.05
C TYR A 104 -1.66 -18.54 -22.56
N GLN A 105 -0.53 -18.17 -23.15
CA GLN A 105 -0.35 -18.13 -24.61
C GLN A 105 0.95 -18.84 -25.03
N ILE A 106 1.00 -19.27 -26.30
CA ILE A 106 2.21 -19.80 -26.93
C ILE A 106 3.02 -18.66 -27.52
N ILE A 107 4.29 -18.57 -27.13
CA ILE A 107 5.26 -17.68 -27.74
C ILE A 107 5.75 -18.30 -29.04
N ASN A 108 5.26 -17.82 -30.19
CA ASN A 108 5.53 -18.42 -31.49
C ASN A 108 7.02 -18.56 -31.84
N SER A 109 7.86 -17.63 -31.38
CA SER A 109 9.30 -17.62 -31.66
C SER A 109 10.07 -18.73 -30.93
N THR A 110 9.66 -19.07 -29.70
CA THR A 110 10.35 -20.03 -28.83
C THR A 110 9.59 -21.34 -28.68
N LYS A 111 8.33 -21.39 -29.14
CA LYS A 111 7.36 -22.48 -28.87
C LYS A 111 7.19 -22.81 -27.39
N THR A 112 7.44 -21.83 -26.52
CA THR A 112 7.20 -21.96 -25.08
C THR A 112 5.84 -21.39 -24.72
N LEU A 113 5.32 -21.75 -23.55
CA LEU A 113 4.08 -21.22 -23.01
C LEU A 113 4.38 -20.23 -21.89
N ASP A 114 3.68 -19.11 -21.85
CA ASP A 114 3.82 -18.10 -20.79
C ASP A 114 2.51 -17.35 -20.52
N TYR A 115 2.45 -16.67 -19.38
CA TYR A 115 1.34 -15.79 -19.02
C TYR A 115 1.59 -14.38 -19.54
N PHE A 116 0.64 -13.87 -20.30
CA PHE A 116 0.63 -12.49 -20.79
C PHE A 116 -0.48 -11.72 -20.13
N THR A 117 -0.18 -10.51 -19.67
CA THR A 117 -1.22 -9.55 -19.29
C THR A 117 -2.05 -9.24 -20.53
N ILE A 118 -3.38 -9.20 -20.37
CA ILE A 118 -4.33 -8.86 -21.43
C ILE A 118 -5.30 -7.75 -21.02
N GLY A 119 -5.20 -7.29 -19.77
CA GLY A 119 -6.07 -6.28 -19.22
C GLY A 119 -5.93 -6.15 -17.72
N GLU A 120 -6.62 -5.14 -17.18
CA GLU A 120 -6.71 -4.86 -15.76
C GLU A 120 -8.17 -4.66 -15.37
N TYR A 121 -8.55 -5.08 -14.18
CA TYR A 121 -9.82 -4.74 -13.56
C TYR A 121 -9.57 -3.90 -12.33
N SER A 122 -10.23 -2.75 -12.23
CA SER A 122 -10.15 -1.88 -11.07
C SER A 122 -11.44 -1.10 -10.91
N ASP A 123 -12.00 -1.06 -9.69
CA ASP A 123 -13.13 -0.18 -9.36
C ASP A 123 -14.36 -0.35 -10.28
N SER A 124 -14.67 -1.60 -10.65
CA SER A 124 -15.73 -1.96 -11.62
C SER A 124 -15.45 -1.61 -13.08
N ASP A 125 -14.25 -1.10 -13.40
CA ASP A 125 -13.80 -0.85 -14.76
C ASP A 125 -12.86 -1.95 -15.24
N LEU A 126 -13.14 -2.49 -16.43
CA LEU A 126 -12.30 -3.47 -17.13
C LEU A 126 -11.62 -2.78 -18.31
N THR A 127 -10.29 -2.80 -18.32
CA THR A 127 -9.46 -2.28 -19.42
C THR A 127 -8.76 -3.44 -20.13
N ASN A 128 -8.59 -3.30 -21.45
CA ASN A 128 -7.78 -4.22 -22.25
C ASN A 128 -6.42 -3.55 -22.53
N GLU A 129 -5.37 -4.35 -22.68
CA GLU A 129 -4.03 -3.90 -23.09
C GLU A 129 -3.93 -3.67 -24.61
#